data_AF-A0A182EYE6-F1
#
_entry.id   AF-A0A182EYE6-F1
#
_cell.length_a   1.000
_cell.length_b   1.000
_cell.length_c   1.000
_cell.angle_alpha   90.00
_cell.angle_beta   90.00
_cell.angle_gamma   90.00
#
_symmetry.space_group_name_H-M   'P 1'
#
loop_
_entity.id
_entity.type
_entity.pdbx_description
1 polymer ?
#
loop_
_entity_poly.entity_id
_entity_poly.type
_entity_poly.pdbx_seq_one_letter_code
_entity_poly.pdbx_strand_id
1 'polypeptide(L)'
;DTKKQSRLYCYYKMDRPYLRLAPFKVEIVRQNSLVALVYDIVSNEEARIIKMLALPQACLLLLVLYCGINTSRGIKGKRKRMITVSTLDLVESA
;
A
#
# COMPACT_ATOMS: atom_id res chain seq x y z
N ASP A 1 29.82 10.01 23.44
CA ASP A 1 28.67 9.25 22.94
C ASP A 1 27.37 9.92 23.41
N THR A 2 26.95 10.98 22.69
CA THR A 2 25.76 11.76 23.04
C THR A 2 24.55 11.13 22.37
N LYS A 3 24.03 10.04 22.97
CA LYS A 3 22.70 9.53 22.65
C LYS A 3 21.69 10.66 22.85
N LYS A 4 21.27 11.30 21.75
CA LYS A 4 20.09 12.18 21.73
C LYS A 4 18.94 11.35 22.28
N GLN A 5 18.58 11.57 23.55
CA GLN A 5 17.40 10.94 24.14
C GLN A 5 16.20 11.39 23.31
N SER A 6 15.71 10.51 22.45
CA SER A 6 14.41 10.69 21.80
C SER A 6 13.40 10.75 22.92
N ARG A 7 12.72 11.89 23.08
CA ARG A 7 11.62 12.02 24.03
C ARG A 7 10.48 11.16 23.49
N LEU A 8 10.47 9.90 23.88
CA LEU A 8 9.42 8.94 23.58
C LEU A 8 8.18 9.38 24.36
N TYR A 9 7.07 9.62 23.67
CA TYR A 9 5.83 10.07 24.28
C TYR A 9 4.67 9.23 23.78
N CYS A 10 4.06 8.49 24.71
CA CYS A 10 2.88 7.68 24.45
C CYS A 10 1.63 8.44 24.88
N TYR A 11 0.63 8.52 24.00
CA TYR A 11 -0.65 9.13 24.30
C TYR A 11 -1.79 8.42 23.57
N TYR A 12 -3.00 8.54 24.11
CA TYR A 12 -4.20 8.08 23.44
C TYR A 12 -4.76 9.20 22.56
N LYS A 13 -5.00 8.89 21.29
CA LYS A 13 -5.56 9.85 20.35
C LYS A 13 -7.09 9.89 20.47
N MET A 14 -7.62 11.05 20.84
CA MET A 14 -9.03 11.26 21.19
C MET A 14 -9.70 12.39 20.40
N ASP A 15 -9.11 12.80 19.27
CA ASP A 15 -9.49 14.02 18.53
C ASP A 15 -10.91 13.99 17.97
N ARG A 16 -11.50 12.81 17.81
CA ARG A 16 -12.83 12.61 17.24
C ARG A 16 -13.77 12.02 18.30
N PRO A 17 -15.08 12.35 18.27
CA PRO A 17 -16.04 11.84 19.26
C PRO A 17 -16.08 10.31 19.34
N TYR A 18 -15.98 9.61 18.21
CA TYR A 18 -15.96 8.14 18.19
C TYR A 18 -14.69 7.54 18.82
N LEU A 19 -13.56 8.25 18.73
CA LEU A 19 -12.31 7.81 19.37
C LEU A 19 -12.38 7.90 20.89
N ARG A 20 -13.28 8.72 21.46
CA ARG A 20 -13.51 8.73 22.91
C ARG A 20 -13.98 7.38 23.46
N LEU A 21 -14.69 6.61 22.64
CA LEU A 21 -15.14 5.26 22.99
C LEU A 21 -14.06 4.21 22.72
N ALA A 22 -13.28 4.40 21.65
CA ALA A 22 -12.22 3.49 21.23
C ALA A 22 -10.94 4.28 20.86
N PRO A 23 -10.13 4.69 21.86
CA PRO A 23 -8.88 5.40 21.63
C PRO A 23 -7.84 4.52 20.95
N PHE A 24 -7.07 5.10 20.02
CA PHE A 24 -5.85 4.47 19.54
C PHE A 24 -4.66 4.87 20.39
N LYS A 25 -3.80 3.90 20.72
CA LYS A 25 -2.53 4.15 21.40
C LYS A 25 -1.49 4.58 20.38
N VAL A 26 -0.93 5.77 20.57
CA VAL A 26 0.09 6.35 19.70
C VAL A 26 1.37 6.58 20.51
N GLU A 27 2.51 6.19 19.95
CA GLU A 27 3.83 6.43 20.53
C GLU A 27 4.70 7.21 19.55
N ILE A 28 5.17 8.40 19.97
CA ILE A 28 6.13 9.18 19.20
C ILE A 28 7.53 8.63 19.46
N VAL A 29 8.14 8.01 18.45
CA VAL A 29 9.47 7.38 18.54
C VAL A 29 10.58 8.38 18.28
N ARG A 30 10.34 9.38 17.41
CA ARG A 30 11.32 10.40 17.06
C ARG A 30 10.63 11.73 16.82
N GLN A 31 11.19 12.80 17.39
CA GLN A 31 10.63 14.16 17.26
C GLN A 31 11.30 14.97 16.14
N ASN A 32 12.62 14.84 15.95
CA ASN A 32 13.36 15.61 14.91
C ASN A 32 12.91 15.27 13.49
N SER A 33 12.45 14.04 13.27
CA SER A 33 11.58 13.65 12.15
C SER A 33 10.41 12.96 12.81
N LEU A 34 9.21 13.56 12.74
CA LEU A 34 8.06 13.05 13.47
C LEU A 34 7.74 11.62 12.99
N VAL A 35 8.10 10.63 13.81
CA VAL A 35 7.78 9.22 13.58
C VAL A 35 6.90 8.79 14.74
N ALA A 36 5.68 8.37 14.41
CA ALA A 36 4.72 7.86 15.37
C ALA A 36 4.38 6.41 15.03
N LEU A 37 4.43 5.55 16.03
CA LEU A 37 3.86 4.20 15.99
C LEU A 37 2.43 4.28 16.48
N VAL A 38 1.52 3.62 15.77
CA VAL A 38 0.14 3.47 16.23
C VAL A 38 -0.13 1.98 16.39
N TYR A 39 -0.56 1.61 17.59
CA TYR A 39 -0.77 0.22 17.96
C TYR A 39 -2.19 -0.20 17.65
N ASP A 40 -2.34 -1.48 17.31
CA ASP A 40 -3.61 -2.19 17.19
C ASP A 40 -4.63 -1.51 16.27
N ILE A 41 -4.16 -0.80 15.23
CA ILE A 41 -5.04 -0.24 14.19
C ILE A 41 -5.67 -1.34 13.35
N VAL A 42 -4.87 -2.35 12.98
CA VAL A 42 -5.25 -3.38 12.03
C VAL A 42 -5.11 -4.73 12.72
N SER A 43 -6.22 -5.44 12.86
CA SER A 43 -6.24 -6.82 13.36
C SER A 43 -5.57 -7.78 12.38
N ASN A 44 -5.18 -8.97 12.86
CA ASN A 44 -4.55 -9.98 12.01
C ASN A 44 -5.49 -10.45 10.87
N GLU A 45 -6.78 -10.52 11.16
CA GLU A 45 -7.85 -10.89 10.23
C GLU A 45 -7.99 -9.82 9.14
N GLU A 46 -8.08 -8.54 9.51
CA GLU A 46 -8.11 -7.43 8.54
C GLU A 46 -6.83 -7.39 7.70
N ALA A 47 -5.66 -7.59 8.33
CA ALA A 47 -4.39 -7.65 7.62
C ALA A 47 -4.36 -8.80 6.60
N ARG A 48 -4.98 -9.95 6.93
CA ARG A 48 -5.10 -11.09 6.00
C ARG A 48 -6.01 -10.75 4.82
N ILE A 49 -7.14 -10.09 5.07
CA ILE A 49 -8.05 -9.64 4.02
C ILE A 49 -7.35 -8.65 3.09
N ILE A 50 -6.65 -7.65 3.64
CA ILE A 50 -5.89 -6.67 2.86
C ILE A 50 -4.84 -7.36 1.98
N LYS A 51 -4.09 -8.33 2.54
CA LYS A 51 -3.13 -9.11 1.76
C LYS A 51 -3.81 -9.86 0.61
N MET A 52 -4.93 -10.50 0.87
CA MET A 52 -5.68 -11.25 -0.15
C MET A 52 -6.16 -10.34 -1.27
N LEU A 53 -6.62 -9.12 -0.96
CA LEU A 53 -7.06 -8.13 -1.94
C LEU A 53 -5.89 -7.48 -2.71
N ALA A 54 -4.72 -7.33 -2.09
CA ALA A 54 -3.54 -6.71 -2.71
C ALA A 54 -2.80 -7.65 -3.69
N LEU A 55 -2.80 -8.96 -3.43
CA LEU A 55 -2.13 -9.96 -4.28
C LEU A 55 -2.54 -9.90 -5.77
N PRO A 56 -3.83 -9.89 -6.15
CA PRO A 56 -4.21 -9.86 -7.56
C PRO A 56 -3.76 -8.58 -8.26
N GLN A 57 -3.80 -7.44 -7.58
CA GLN A 57 -3.35 -6.15 -8.14
C GLN A 57 -1.83 -6.15 -8.35
N ALA A 58 -1.06 -6.67 -7.39
CA ALA A 58 0.39 -6.79 -7.51
C ALA A 58 0.78 -7.75 -8.66
N CYS A 59 0.11 -8.90 -8.77
CA CYS A 59 0.34 -9.84 -9.87
C CYS A 59 0.02 -9.22 -11.23
N LEU A 60 -1.06 -8.46 -11.35
CA LEU A 60 -1.41 -7.78 -12.60
C LEU A 60 -0.34 -6.78 -13.02
N LEU A 61 0.15 -5.96 -12.09
CA LEU A 61 1.24 -5.01 -12.36
C LEU A 61 2.53 -5.72 -12.77
N LEU A 62 2.89 -6.81 -12.09
CA LEU A 62 4.05 -7.61 -12.43
C LEU A 62 3.95 -8.24 -13.82
N LEU A 63 2.77 -8.75 -14.20
CA LEU A 63 2.53 -9.30 -15.54
C LEU A 63 2.58 -8.23 -16.63
N VAL A 64 2.01 -7.05 -16.38
CA VAL A 64 2.08 -5.92 -17.32
C VAL A 64 3.52 -5.45 -17.51
N LEU A 65 4.28 -5.29 -16.43
CA LEU A 65 5.70 -4.95 -16.51
C LEU A 65 6.50 -6.04 -17.24
N TYR A 66 6.30 -7.31 -16.89
CA TYR A 66 7.00 -8.43 -17.49
C TYR A 66 6.68 -8.57 -18.99
N CYS A 67 5.42 -8.47 -19.38
CA CYS A 67 4.99 -8.54 -20.78
C CYS A 67 5.47 -7.32 -21.58
N GLY A 68 5.42 -6.12 -21.00
CA GLY A 68 5.94 -4.89 -21.62
C GLY A 68 7.45 -4.89 -21.85
N ILE A 69 8.22 -5.50 -20.95
CA ILE A 69 9.67 -5.68 -21.11
C ILE A 69 9.98 -6.75 -22.19
N ASN A 70 9.18 -7.80 -22.29
CA ASN A 70 9.40 -8.87 -23.28
C ASN A 70 8.97 -8.47 -24.70
N THR A 71 7.93 -7.64 -24.84
CA THR A 71 7.49 -7.13 -26.16
C THR A 71 8.46 -6.11 -26.76
N SER A 72 9.17 -5.33 -25.95
CA SER A 72 10.19 -4.38 -26.43
C SER A 72 11.46 -5.06 -26.96
N ARG A 73 11.75 -6.31 -26.56
CA ARG A 73 12.85 -7.12 -27.12
C ARG A 73 12.47 -7.89 -28.39
N GLY A 74 11.20 -7.92 -28.77
CA GLY A 74 10.65 -8.78 -29.83
C GLY A 74 10.29 -8.11 -31.15
N ILE A 75 10.77 -6.90 -31.46
CA ILE A 75 10.46 -6.24 -32.74
C ILE A 75 11.56 -6.48 -33.78
N LYS A 76 11.51 -7.64 -34.44
CA LYS A 76 11.87 -7.78 -35.85
C LYS A 76 10.72 -8.44 -36.61
N GLY A 77 9.93 -7.62 -37.30
CA GLY A 77 9.24 -7.97 -38.54
C GLY A 77 7.94 -8.79 -38.44
N LYS A 78 6.80 -8.11 -38.53
CA LYS A 78 5.82 -8.17 -39.66
C LYS A 78 4.46 -7.67 -39.20
N ARG A 79 3.93 -6.71 -39.95
CA ARG A 79 2.65 -6.03 -39.79
C ARG A 79 1.48 -7.03 -39.78
N LYS A 80 0.86 -7.25 -38.61
CA LYS A 80 -0.50 -7.77 -38.50
C LYS A 80 -1.27 -6.85 -37.55
N ARG A 81 -2.44 -6.39 -38.00
CA ARG A 81 -3.33 -5.49 -37.26
C ARG A 81 -3.74 -6.17 -35.96
N MET A 82 -3.21 -5.69 -34.84
CA MET A 82 -3.62 -6.11 -33.51
C MET A 82 -4.70 -5.13 -33.07
N ILE A 83 -5.93 -5.62 -32.93
CA ILE A 83 -7.00 -4.89 -32.26
C ILE A 83 -6.52 -4.71 -30.83
N THR A 84 -6.17 -3.48 -30.46
CA THR A 84 -5.90 -3.11 -29.08
C THR A 84 -7.22 -3.15 -28.33
N VAL A 85 -7.53 -4.29 -27.71
CA VAL A 85 -8.53 -4.33 -26.64
C VAL A 85 -7.87 -3.63 -25.46
N SER A 86 -8.17 -2.34 -25.30
CA SER A 86 -7.74 -1.55 -24.18
C SER A 86 -8.28 -2.19 -22.91
N THR A 87 -7.40 -2.50 -21.96
CA THR A 87 -7.73 -3.04 -20.62
C THR A 87 -8.64 -2.14 -19.77
N LEU A 88 -9.15 -1.05 -20.33
CA LEU A 88 -10.15 -0.18 -19.72
C LEU A 88 -11.53 -0.85 -19.66
N ASP A 89 -11.85 -1.78 -20.56
CA ASP A 89 -13.18 -2.40 -20.65
C ASP A 89 -13.49 -3.39 -19.50
N LEU A 90 -12.50 -3.82 -18.71
CA LEU A 90 -12.70 -4.74 -17.57
C LEU A 90 -12.86 -4.05 -16.22
N VAL A 91 -12.54 -2.75 -16.12
CA VAL A 91 -12.68 -1.98 -14.87
C VAL A 91 -14.08 -1.38 -14.73
N GLU A 92 -14.84 -1.27 -15.81
CA GLU A 92 -16.17 -0.62 -15.81
C GLU A 92 -17.34 -1.58 -15.55
N SER A 93 -17.07 -2.85 -15.19
CA SER A 93 -18.09 -3.87 -14.89
C SER A 93 -18.04 -4.43 -13.45
N ALA A 94 -17.42 -3.71 -12.51
CA ALA A 94 -17.39 -4.08 -11.09
C ALA A 94 -18.04 -3.00 -10.20
#